data_AF-A0A1I3B802-F1
#
_entry.id   AF-A0A1I3B802-F1
#
_cell.length_a   1.000
_cell.length_b   1.000
_cell.length_c   1.000
_cell.angle_alpha   90.00
_cell.angle_beta   90.00
_cell.angle_gamma   90.00
#
_symmetry.space_group_name_H-M   'P 1'
#
loop_
_entity.id
_entity.type
_entity.pdbx_description
1 polymer ?
#
loop_
_entity_poly.entity_id
_entity_poly.type
_entity_poly.pdbx_seq_one_letter_code
_entity_poly.pdbx_strand_id
1 'polypeptide(L)'
;MSQSTFDDDDLFGEAAAETRAEVEEHLEAAREELPDPDDVWVTDAENVLGALNGLKSALDVGDAVDHVRSAKKAYVLGERADAFEDAEDLEDEIADLQSLVGDIESAAEEVASLTGTVPAIRGALQDADDDE
;
A
#
# COMPACT_ATOMS: atom_id res chain seq x y z
N MET A 1 -14.31 50.60 -9.96
CA MET A 1 -13.92 49.25 -10.39
C MET A 1 -13.79 48.42 -9.12
N SER A 2 -14.79 47.59 -8.80
CA SER A 2 -14.88 46.81 -7.55
C SER A 2 -15.49 45.45 -7.90
N GLN A 3 -14.81 44.70 -8.77
CA GLN A 3 -15.34 43.49 -9.41
C GLN A 3 -14.17 42.61 -9.87
N SER A 4 -13.46 41.99 -8.90
CA SER A 4 -12.52 40.90 -9.21
C SER A 4 -12.20 40.03 -7.99
N THR A 5 -12.07 40.60 -6.78
CA THR A 5 -11.67 39.82 -5.59
C THR A 5 -12.65 38.72 -5.14
N PHE A 6 -13.92 38.78 -5.54
CA PHE A 6 -14.94 37.79 -5.16
C PHE A 6 -14.92 36.54 -6.06
N ASP A 7 -14.42 36.66 -7.30
CA ASP A 7 -14.25 35.51 -8.21
C ASP A 7 -12.95 34.73 -7.89
N ASP A 8 -11.94 35.41 -7.34
CA ASP A 8 -10.66 34.79 -6.97
C ASP A 8 -10.80 33.87 -5.74
N ASP A 9 -11.51 34.29 -4.68
CA ASP A 9 -11.70 33.48 -3.46
C ASP A 9 -12.49 32.18 -3.71
N ASP A 10 -13.53 32.21 -4.56
CA ASP A 10 -14.28 31.02 -4.97
C ASP A 10 -13.40 30.06 -5.82
N LEU A 11 -12.48 30.58 -6.64
CA LEU A 11 -11.57 29.77 -7.46
C LEU A 11 -10.48 29.08 -6.61
N PHE A 12 -9.94 29.75 -5.59
CA PHE A 12 -8.99 29.13 -4.67
C PHE A 12 -9.65 28.04 -3.82
N GLY A 13 -10.90 28.25 -3.40
CA GLY A 13 -11.69 27.23 -2.70
C GLY A 13 -11.96 25.99 -3.57
N GLU A 14 -12.32 26.18 -4.84
CA GLU A 14 -12.52 25.07 -5.79
C GLU A 14 -11.21 24.29 -6.02
N ALA A 15 -10.09 24.99 -6.21
CA ALA A 15 -8.78 24.34 -6.41
C ALA A 15 -8.32 23.58 -5.16
N ALA A 16 -8.62 24.10 -3.95
CA ALA A 16 -8.36 23.40 -2.71
C ALA A 16 -9.20 22.12 -2.58
N ALA A 17 -10.50 22.20 -2.92
CA ALA A 17 -11.39 21.05 -2.94
C ALA A 17 -10.97 19.99 -3.97
N GLU A 18 -10.52 20.42 -5.16
CA GLU A 18 -9.98 19.51 -6.19
C GLU A 18 -8.71 18.80 -5.70
N THR A 19 -7.79 19.54 -5.09
CA THR A 19 -6.55 18.96 -4.54
C THR A 19 -6.85 17.96 -3.41
N ARG A 20 -7.83 18.27 -2.55
CA ARG A 20 -8.33 17.37 -1.51
C ARG A 20 -8.88 16.08 -2.12
N ALA A 21 -9.75 16.20 -3.12
CA ALA A 21 -10.35 15.06 -3.80
C ALA A 21 -9.29 14.17 -4.47
N GLU A 22 -8.24 14.76 -5.06
CA GLU A 22 -7.12 13.99 -5.65
C GLU A 22 -6.39 13.14 -4.61
N VAL A 23 -6.14 13.68 -3.41
CA VAL A 23 -5.52 12.92 -2.32
C VAL A 23 -6.43 11.77 -1.89
N GLU A 24 -7.71 12.06 -1.66
CA GLU A 24 -8.70 11.08 -1.21
C GLU A 24 -8.90 9.95 -2.24
N GLU A 25 -8.96 10.28 -3.54
CA GLU A 25 -9.05 9.31 -4.64
C GLU A 25 -7.85 8.35 -4.62
N HIS A 26 -6.64 8.88 -4.46
CA HIS A 26 -5.45 8.05 -4.38
C HIS A 26 -5.38 7.20 -3.10
N LEU A 27 -5.88 7.69 -1.97
CA LEU A 27 -5.96 6.92 -0.74
C LEU A 27 -6.99 5.79 -0.83
N GLU A 28 -8.14 6.04 -1.46
CA GLU A 28 -9.15 5.03 -1.74
C GLU A 28 -8.60 3.96 -2.68
N ALA A 29 -8.02 4.36 -3.82
CA ALA A 29 -7.43 3.44 -4.78
C ALA A 29 -6.32 2.57 -4.13
N ALA A 30 -5.47 3.15 -3.28
CA ALA A 30 -4.48 2.38 -2.55
C ALA A 30 -5.09 1.31 -1.63
N ARG A 31 -6.23 1.61 -0.98
CA ARG A 31 -6.93 0.66 -0.11
C ARG A 31 -7.64 -0.44 -0.88
N GLU A 32 -8.18 -0.12 -2.05
CA GLU A 32 -8.81 -1.12 -2.93
C GLU A 32 -7.83 -2.16 -3.46
N GLU A 33 -6.55 -1.79 -3.59
CA GLU A 33 -5.46 -2.69 -3.98
C GLU A 33 -4.97 -3.59 -2.83
N LEU A 34 -5.30 -3.27 -1.57
CA LEU A 34 -4.87 -4.07 -0.44
C LEU A 34 -5.64 -5.39 -0.36
N PRO A 35 -4.99 -6.48 0.09
CA PRO A 35 -5.67 -7.75 0.28
C PRO A 35 -6.72 -7.66 1.39
N ASP A 36 -7.80 -8.43 1.23
CA ASP A 36 -8.78 -8.59 2.29
C ASP A 36 -8.12 -9.25 3.52
N PRO A 37 -8.35 -8.74 4.75
CA PRO A 37 -7.71 -9.27 5.95
C PRO A 37 -8.01 -10.75 6.19
N ASP A 38 -9.20 -11.24 5.83
CA ASP A 38 -9.58 -12.64 6.03
C ASP A 38 -8.89 -13.55 4.99
N ASP A 39 -8.71 -13.06 3.76
CA ASP A 39 -8.08 -13.83 2.68
C ASP A 39 -6.61 -14.18 2.98
N VAL A 40 -5.89 -13.33 3.71
CA VAL A 40 -4.49 -13.58 4.12
C VAL A 40 -4.37 -14.82 5.04
N TRP A 41 -5.42 -15.16 5.79
CA TRP A 41 -5.42 -16.29 6.72
C TRP A 41 -5.85 -17.61 6.09
N VAL A 42 -6.34 -17.60 4.86
CA VAL A 42 -6.92 -18.77 4.20
C VAL A 42 -5.90 -19.42 3.27
N THR A 43 -5.84 -20.76 3.28
CA THR A 43 -5.05 -21.52 2.32
C THR A 43 -5.73 -22.83 1.94
N ASP A 44 -5.80 -23.11 0.65
CA ASP A 44 -6.25 -24.40 0.09
C ASP A 44 -5.11 -25.40 -0.12
N ALA A 45 -3.88 -25.03 0.27
CA ALA A 45 -2.71 -25.83 -0.02
C ALA A 45 -2.61 -27.07 0.89
N GLU A 46 -2.33 -28.21 0.27
CA GLU A 46 -2.14 -29.49 0.97
C GLU A 46 -0.70 -29.70 1.48
N ASN A 47 0.19 -28.72 1.27
CA ASN A 47 1.58 -28.78 1.69
C ASN A 47 2.15 -27.40 2.00
N VAL A 48 3.24 -27.38 2.79
CA VAL A 48 3.88 -26.14 3.25
C VAL A 48 4.31 -25.23 2.10
N LEU A 49 4.90 -25.78 1.03
CA LEU A 49 5.35 -24.96 -0.09
C LEU A 49 4.17 -24.33 -0.82
N GLY A 50 3.08 -25.05 -1.00
CA GLY A 50 1.84 -24.53 -1.55
C GLY A 50 1.26 -23.42 -0.67
N ALA A 51 1.26 -23.60 0.65
CA ALA A 51 0.75 -22.60 1.58
C ALA A 51 1.60 -21.31 1.54
N LEU A 52 2.93 -21.44 1.48
CA LEU A 52 3.83 -20.30 1.36
C LEU A 52 3.69 -19.58 0.02
N ASN A 53 3.50 -20.30 -1.09
CA ASN A 53 3.25 -19.65 -2.38
C ASN A 53 1.89 -18.96 -2.41
N GLY A 54 0.86 -19.57 -1.80
CA GLY A 54 -0.46 -18.95 -1.64
C GLY A 54 -0.37 -17.67 -0.82
N LEU A 55 0.28 -17.71 0.34
CA LEU A 55 0.51 -16.54 1.19
C LEU A 55 1.30 -15.45 0.46
N LYS A 56 2.34 -15.81 -0.30
CA LYS A 56 3.11 -14.85 -1.11
C LYS A 56 2.20 -14.11 -2.11
N SER A 57 1.27 -14.81 -2.74
CA SER A 57 0.32 -14.21 -3.67
C SER A 57 -0.77 -13.40 -2.96
N ALA A 58 -1.19 -13.82 -1.77
CA ALA A 58 -2.17 -13.08 -0.97
C ALA A 58 -1.62 -11.78 -0.38
N LEU A 59 -0.29 -11.66 -0.24
CA LEU A 59 0.38 -10.44 0.21
C LEU A 59 0.81 -9.52 -0.95
N ASP A 60 0.28 -9.71 -2.15
CA ASP A 60 0.52 -8.79 -3.26
C ASP A 60 -0.26 -7.49 -3.03
N VAL A 61 0.45 -6.36 -3.04
CA VAL A 61 -0.13 -5.02 -2.82
C VAL A 61 -0.43 -4.29 -4.13
N GLY A 62 -0.24 -4.94 -5.28
CA GLY A 62 -0.56 -4.36 -6.59
C GLY A 62 0.06 -2.97 -6.79
N ASP A 63 -0.80 -2.02 -7.17
CA ASP A 63 -0.39 -0.62 -7.41
C ASP A 63 -0.53 0.27 -6.14
N ALA A 64 -0.83 -0.29 -4.96
CA ALA A 64 -1.06 0.47 -3.73
C ALA A 64 0.11 1.40 -3.37
N VAL A 65 1.36 0.93 -3.56
CA VAL A 65 2.57 1.72 -3.31
C VAL A 65 2.59 3.00 -4.14
N ASP A 66 2.21 2.89 -5.42
CA ASP A 66 2.23 4.02 -6.35
C ASP A 66 1.06 4.98 -6.13
N HIS A 67 -0.09 4.46 -5.71
CA HIS A 67 -1.21 5.26 -5.23
C HIS A 67 -0.86 6.07 -3.98
N VAL A 68 -0.27 5.44 -2.95
CA VAL A 68 0.20 6.16 -1.72
C VAL A 68 1.23 7.23 -2.07
N ARG A 69 2.17 6.94 -2.97
CA ARG A 69 3.14 7.94 -3.45
C ARG A 69 2.47 9.10 -4.18
N SER A 70 1.38 8.85 -4.89
CA SER A 70 0.63 9.87 -5.62
C SER A 70 -0.19 10.73 -4.66
N ALA A 71 -0.90 10.12 -3.71
CA ALA A 71 -1.56 10.81 -2.60
C ALA A 71 -0.59 11.74 -1.85
N LYS A 72 0.61 11.24 -1.50
CA LYS A 72 1.64 12.03 -0.82
C LYS A 72 2.13 13.22 -1.65
N LYS A 73 2.25 13.08 -2.97
CA LYS A 73 2.66 14.18 -3.85
C LYS A 73 1.58 15.26 -3.91
N ALA A 74 0.32 14.85 -4.09
CA ALA A 74 -0.84 15.75 -4.09
C ALA A 74 -0.97 16.48 -2.74
N TYR A 75 -0.81 15.76 -1.62
CA TYR A 75 -0.77 16.33 -0.28
C TYR A 75 0.33 17.40 -0.13
N VAL A 76 1.57 17.10 -0.47
CA VAL A 76 2.69 18.07 -0.36
C VAL A 76 2.45 19.30 -1.24
N LEU A 77 1.78 19.15 -2.39
CA LEU A 77 1.43 20.27 -3.24
C LEU A 77 0.31 21.13 -2.62
N GLY A 78 -0.74 20.49 -2.09
CA GLY A 78 -1.87 21.16 -1.45
C GLY A 78 -1.50 21.84 -0.13
N GLU A 79 -0.69 21.22 0.72
CA GLU A 79 -0.24 21.79 2.00
C GLU A 79 0.55 23.08 1.76
N ARG A 80 1.44 23.11 0.76
CA ARG A 80 2.16 24.33 0.36
C ARG A 80 1.26 25.45 -0.16
N ALA A 81 0.07 25.09 -0.64
CA ALA A 81 -0.93 26.02 -1.13
C ALA A 81 -1.97 26.40 -0.05
N ASP A 82 -1.79 25.94 1.20
CA ASP A 82 -2.76 26.13 2.29
C ASP A 82 -4.16 25.55 1.93
N ALA A 83 -4.18 24.44 1.18
CA ALA A 83 -5.41 23.86 0.64
C ALA A 83 -6.22 23.02 1.65
N PHE A 84 -5.65 22.73 2.83
CA PHE A 84 -6.26 21.81 3.80
C PHE A 84 -6.44 22.48 5.16
N GLU A 85 -7.61 22.32 5.75
CA GLU A 85 -7.90 22.76 7.12
C GLU A 85 -7.37 21.75 8.17
N ASP A 86 -7.22 20.50 7.75
CA ASP A 86 -6.88 19.30 8.53
C ASP A 86 -5.64 18.59 7.93
N ALA A 87 -4.64 19.37 7.53
CA ALA A 87 -3.41 18.84 6.91
C ALA A 87 -2.72 17.76 7.76
N GLU A 88 -2.66 17.95 9.08
CA GLU A 88 -2.02 17.01 10.00
C GLU A 88 -2.72 15.64 10.01
N ASP A 89 -4.06 15.62 10.05
CA ASP A 89 -4.84 14.38 10.04
C ASP A 89 -4.65 13.61 8.71
N LEU A 90 -4.59 14.34 7.59
CA LEU A 90 -4.38 13.77 6.26
C LEU A 90 -2.94 13.22 6.10
N GLU A 91 -1.94 13.89 6.68
CA GLU A 91 -0.57 13.39 6.71
C GLU A 91 -0.44 12.09 7.48
N ASP A 92 -1.06 12.02 8.66
CA ASP A 92 -1.08 10.82 9.50
C ASP A 92 -1.76 9.66 8.76
N GLU A 93 -2.88 9.90 8.08
CA GLU A 93 -3.57 8.89 7.27
C GLU A 93 -2.69 8.34 6.13
N ILE A 94 -2.00 9.23 5.40
CA ILE A 94 -1.05 8.84 4.35
C ILE A 94 0.11 8.04 4.95
N ALA A 95 0.64 8.47 6.09
CA ALA A 95 1.77 7.80 6.74
C ALA A 95 1.40 6.40 7.25
N ASP A 96 0.22 6.25 7.85
CA ASP A 96 -0.29 4.97 8.32
C ASP A 96 -0.47 3.99 7.16
N LEU A 97 -1.08 4.43 6.06
CA LEU A 97 -1.26 3.59 4.88
C LEU A 97 0.09 3.24 4.23
N GLN A 98 1.02 4.19 4.17
CA GLN A 98 2.37 3.95 3.67
C GLN A 98 3.11 2.89 4.52
N SER A 99 2.97 2.95 5.85
CA SER A 99 3.56 1.96 6.75
C SER A 99 2.95 0.59 6.53
N LEU A 100 1.61 0.50 6.44
CA LEU A 100 0.90 -0.75 6.21
C LEU A 100 1.34 -1.44 4.92
N VAL A 101 1.39 -0.69 3.81
CA VAL A 101 1.86 -1.22 2.52
C VAL A 101 3.29 -1.75 2.63
N GLY A 102 4.18 -0.99 3.28
CA GLY A 102 5.57 -1.40 3.48
C GLY A 102 5.73 -2.65 4.34
N ASP A 103 4.89 -2.81 5.36
CA ASP A 103 4.86 -4.01 6.20
C ASP A 103 4.41 -5.25 5.40
N ILE A 104 3.41 -5.09 4.52
CA ILE A 104 2.94 -6.17 3.64
C ILE A 104 4.03 -6.56 2.62
N GLU A 105 4.67 -5.60 1.96
CA GLU A 105 5.79 -5.87 1.03
C GLU A 105 6.93 -6.62 1.73
N SER A 106 7.29 -6.18 2.93
CA SER A 106 8.33 -6.82 3.73
C SER A 106 7.96 -8.26 4.07
N ALA A 107 6.72 -8.52 4.48
CA ALA A 107 6.22 -9.87 4.73
C ALA A 107 6.24 -10.73 3.45
N ALA A 108 5.85 -10.18 2.30
CA ALA A 108 5.89 -10.89 1.02
C ALA A 108 7.32 -11.31 0.62
N GLU A 109 8.32 -10.44 0.87
CA GLU A 109 9.74 -10.74 0.66
C GLU A 109 10.24 -11.85 1.60
N GLU A 110 9.87 -11.81 2.88
CA GLU A 110 10.21 -12.85 3.84
C GLU A 110 9.65 -14.21 3.43
N VAL A 111 8.39 -14.24 3.00
CA VAL A 111 7.75 -15.46 2.47
C VAL A 111 8.48 -15.95 1.21
N ALA A 112 8.85 -15.05 0.29
CA ALA A 112 9.62 -15.40 -0.90
C ALA A 112 10.97 -16.05 -0.54
N SER A 113 11.70 -15.49 0.43
CA SER A 113 12.93 -16.09 0.96
C SER A 113 12.69 -17.50 1.52
N LEU A 114 11.60 -17.69 2.26
CA LEU A 114 11.25 -18.97 2.83
C LEU A 114 10.87 -20.01 1.75
N THR A 115 10.19 -19.60 0.68
CA THR A 115 9.87 -20.47 -0.46
C THR A 115 11.12 -21.01 -1.18
N GLY A 116 12.26 -20.31 -1.11
CA GLY A 116 13.56 -20.81 -1.59
C GLY A 116 14.29 -21.69 -0.57
N THR A 117 14.21 -21.33 0.71
CA THR A 117 14.95 -22.01 1.79
C THR A 117 14.39 -23.39 2.11
N VAL A 118 13.06 -23.54 2.17
CA VAL A 118 12.41 -24.80 2.56
C VAL A 118 12.72 -25.95 1.58
N PRO A 119 12.62 -25.77 0.24
CA PRO A 119 13.02 -26.82 -0.70
C PRO A 119 14.49 -27.21 -0.61
N ALA A 120 15.39 -26.25 -0.37
CA ALA A 120 16.82 -26.52 -0.23
C ALA A 120 17.10 -27.39 1.00
N ILE A 121 16.45 -27.11 2.13
CA ILE A 121 16.53 -27.93 3.35
C ILE A 121 16.02 -29.34 3.08
N ARG A 122 14.88 -29.47 2.39
CA ARG A 122 14.32 -30.78 2.03
C ARG A 122 15.33 -31.60 1.21
N GLY A 123 15.97 -30.99 0.21
CA GLY A 123 16.99 -31.67 -0.59
C GLY A 123 18.16 -32.15 0.26
N ALA A 124 18.70 -31.28 1.12
CA ALA A 124 19.81 -31.64 2.00
C ALA A 124 19.47 -32.77 2.99
N LEU A 125 18.22 -32.86 3.44
CA LEU A 125 17.76 -33.98 4.28
C LEU A 125 17.67 -35.29 3.49
N GLN A 126 17.15 -35.24 2.25
CA GLN A 126 17.07 -36.42 1.39
C GLN A 126 18.46 -36.96 1.02
N ASP A 127 19.39 -36.08 0.69
CA ASP A 127 20.78 -36.46 0.41
C ASP A 127 21.41 -37.15 1.64
N ALA A 128 21.16 -36.63 2.84
CA ALA A 128 21.67 -37.22 4.08
C ALA A 128 21.05 -38.61 4.40
N ASP A 129 19.77 -38.81 4.07
CA ASP A 129 19.09 -40.11 4.23
C ASP A 129 19.56 -41.15 3.18
N ASP A 130 19.90 -40.73 1.96
CA ASP A 130 20.34 -41.62 0.86
C ASP A 130 21.81 -42.09 0.99
N ASP A 131 22.61 -41.42 1.84
CA ASP A 131 24.01 -41.76 2.13
C ASP A 131 24.17 -42.88 3.22
N GLU A 132 23.07 -43.41 3.78
CA GLU A 132 23.00 -44.55 4.74
C GLU A 132 22.62 -45.90 4.09
#